data_AF-A7TA90-F1
#
_entry.id   AF-A7TA90-F1
#
_cell.length_a   1.000
_cell.length_b   1.000
_cell.length_c   1.000
_cell.angle_alpha   90.00
_cell.angle_beta   90.00
_cell.angle_gamma   90.00
#
_symmetry.space_group_name_H-M   'P 1'
#
loop_
_entity.id
_entity.type
_entity.pdbx_description
1 polymer ?
#
loop_
_entity_poly.entity_id
_entity_poly.type
_entity_poly.pdbx_seq_one_letter_code
_entity_poly.pdbx_strand_id
1 'polypeptide(L)'
;LNFTLKTFPLCFTGFGFNIRGGIDHPHIGCDPGIFITTVRADGAAGNDGRLKPGDRILAVNSTRLDNVSHEQAVRAFRVSEDYVSLLVEQGAEAEIMVFLL
;
A
#
# COMPACT_ATOMS: atom_id res chain seq x y z
N LEU A 1 -6.45 -7.28 6.89
CA LEU A 1 -5.61 -8.40 6.40
C LEU A 1 -4.15 -8.18 6.83
N ASN A 2 -3.46 -9.20 7.36
CA ASN A 2 -2.02 -9.13 7.69
C ASN A 2 -1.26 -10.22 6.92
N PHE A 3 -0.23 -9.85 6.15
CA PHE A 3 0.51 -10.79 5.32
C PHE A 3 1.89 -10.28 4.89
N THR A 4 2.77 -11.22 4.53
CA THR A 4 4.07 -10.92 3.92
C THR A 4 4.02 -11.10 2.40
N LEU A 5 4.53 -10.12 1.67
CA LEU A 5 4.90 -10.24 0.26
C LEU A 5 6.40 -10.52 0.16
N LYS A 6 6.79 -11.36 -0.81
CA LYS A 6 8.20 -11.62 -1.14
C LYS A 6 8.46 -11.25 -2.59
N THR A 7 9.53 -10.51 -2.85
CA THR A 7 10.06 -10.36 -4.20
C THR A 7 10.76 -11.64 -4.61
N PHE A 8 10.88 -11.84 -5.92
CA PHE A 8 11.65 -12.94 -6.48
C PHE A 8 12.90 -12.38 -7.16
N PRO A 9 14.03 -13.11 -7.21
CA PRO A 9 15.28 -12.63 -7.81
C PRO A 9 15.17 -12.20 -9.28
N LEU A 10 14.11 -12.66 -9.97
CA LEU A 10 13.82 -12.33 -11.38
C LEU A 10 12.77 -11.21 -11.53
N CYS A 11 12.19 -10.69 -10.43
CA CYS A 11 11.20 -9.62 -10.44
C CYS A 11 11.93 -8.27 -10.35
N PHE A 12 12.20 -7.66 -11.51
CA PHE A 12 13.21 -6.61 -11.64
C PHE A 12 12.96 -5.26 -10.95
N THR A 13 11.82 -4.98 -10.31
CA THR A 13 11.51 -3.59 -9.86
C THR A 13 10.53 -3.48 -8.67
N GLY A 14 10.83 -4.14 -7.55
CA GLY A 14 10.10 -3.96 -6.27
C GLY A 14 8.86 -4.86 -6.10
N PHE A 15 7.96 -4.51 -5.17
CA PHE A 15 6.83 -5.36 -4.77
C PHE A 15 5.65 -5.37 -5.77
N GLY A 16 5.69 -4.58 -6.84
CA GLY A 16 4.71 -4.65 -7.92
C GLY A 16 3.38 -3.92 -7.67
N PHE A 17 3.38 -2.85 -6.88
CA PHE A 17 2.20 -1.99 -6.68
C PHE A 17 2.60 -0.51 -6.58
N ASN A 18 1.63 0.38 -6.80
CA ASN A 18 1.77 1.82 -6.63
C ASN A 18 0.95 2.31 -5.44
N ILE A 19 1.43 3.34 -4.74
CA ILE A 19 0.73 4.00 -3.64
C ILE A 19 0.39 5.46 -3.95
N ARG A 20 -0.67 5.98 -3.34
CA ARG A 20 -0.99 7.42 -3.21
C ARG A 20 -1.45 7.74 -1.79
N GLY A 21 -1.63 9.01 -1.48
CA GLY A 21 -2.07 9.45 -0.16
C GLY A 21 -0.92 9.95 0.71
N GLY A 22 -1.25 10.23 1.96
CA GLY A 22 -0.40 10.91 2.93
C GLY A 22 -1.00 12.26 3.35
N ILE A 23 -0.59 12.77 4.51
CA ILE A 23 -1.09 14.05 5.06
C ILE A 23 -0.83 15.26 4.15
N ASP A 24 0.16 15.16 3.27
CA ASP A 24 0.63 16.18 2.34
C ASP A 24 0.02 16.03 0.93
N HIS A 25 -0.45 14.83 0.59
CA HIS A 25 -1.01 14.50 -0.72
C HIS A 25 -2.23 13.55 -0.57
N PRO A 26 -3.33 14.00 0.07
CA PRO A 26 -4.49 13.15 0.32
C PRO A 26 -5.06 12.61 -1.00
N HIS A 27 -5.43 11.33 -1.01
CA HIS A 27 -5.96 10.65 -2.20
C HIS A 27 -7.48 10.76 -2.29
N ILE A 28 -8.18 10.70 -1.15
CA ILE A 28 -9.66 10.72 -1.08
C ILE A 28 -10.10 11.76 -0.07
N GLY A 29 -10.72 12.84 -0.54
CA GLY A 29 -11.19 13.93 0.33
C GLY A 29 -10.05 14.49 1.19
N CYS A 30 -10.27 14.49 2.52
CA CYS A 30 -9.28 14.88 3.52
C CYS A 30 -8.61 13.69 4.22
N ASP A 31 -8.78 12.47 3.70
CA ASP A 31 -8.24 11.27 4.33
C ASP A 31 -6.72 11.19 4.13
N PRO A 32 -5.92 11.06 5.22
CA PRO A 32 -4.46 11.05 5.13
C PRO A 32 -3.88 9.65 4.84
N GLY A 33 -4.72 8.63 4.63
CA GLY A 33 -4.31 7.24 4.46
C GLY A 33 -3.46 6.99 3.21
N ILE A 34 -2.74 5.88 3.22
CA ILE A 34 -1.92 5.41 2.09
C ILE A 34 -2.67 4.32 1.34
N PHE A 35 -2.98 4.55 0.06
CA PHE A 35 -3.84 3.70 -0.74
C PHE A 35 -3.11 3.06 -1.91
N ILE A 36 -3.47 1.82 -2.21
CA ILE A 36 -3.01 1.12 -3.41
C ILE A 36 -3.79 1.64 -4.62
N THR A 37 -3.07 2.09 -5.65
CA THR A 37 -3.69 2.58 -6.89
C THR A 37 -3.50 1.65 -8.07
N THR A 38 -2.51 0.77 -8.01
CA THR A 38 -2.22 -0.19 -9.09
C THR A 38 -1.55 -1.42 -8.49
N VAL A 39 -1.89 -2.60 -9.01
CA VAL A 39 -1.19 -3.85 -8.76
C VAL A 39 -0.79 -4.43 -10.11
N ARG A 40 0.51 -4.63 -10.33
CA ARG A 40 1.06 -5.19 -11.57
C ARG A 40 0.93 -6.70 -11.55
N ALA A 41 0.27 -7.28 -12.56
CA ALA A 41 0.00 -8.71 -12.65
C ALA A 41 1.27 -9.57 -12.65
N ASP A 42 2.36 -9.08 -13.24
CA ASP A 42 3.68 -9.72 -13.30
C ASP A 42 4.58 -9.42 -12.09
N GLY A 43 4.10 -8.66 -11.12
CA GLY A 43 4.84 -8.30 -9.89
C GLY A 43 4.52 -9.22 -8.71
N ALA A 44 5.30 -9.11 -7.63
CA ALA A 44 5.12 -9.90 -6.41
C ALA A 44 3.69 -9.81 -5.83
N ALA A 45 3.14 -8.60 -5.72
CA ALA A 45 1.77 -8.39 -5.24
C ALA A 45 0.71 -8.94 -6.22
N GLY A 46 0.95 -8.88 -7.53
CA GLY A 46 0.05 -9.43 -8.53
C GLY A 46 -0.01 -10.95 -8.48
N ASN A 47 1.16 -11.60 -8.41
CA ASN A 47 1.29 -13.05 -8.29
C ASN A 47 0.70 -13.57 -6.97
N ASP A 48 0.86 -12.82 -5.88
CA ASP A 48 0.26 -13.16 -4.58
C ASP A 48 -1.27 -12.98 -4.59
N GLY A 49 -1.75 -11.94 -5.28
CA GLY A 49 -3.16 -11.76 -5.59
C GLY A 49 -4.04 -11.22 -4.45
N ARG A 50 -3.53 -11.11 -3.21
CA ARG A 50 -4.31 -10.61 -2.06
C ARG A 50 -4.52 -9.10 -2.05
N LEU A 51 -3.54 -8.34 -2.52
CA LEU A 51 -3.58 -6.87 -2.56
C LEU A 51 -4.37 -6.40 -3.79
N LYS A 52 -5.24 -5.40 -3.64
CA LYS A 52 -6.05 -4.82 -4.71
C LYS A 52 -6.00 -3.28 -4.72
N PRO A 53 -6.23 -2.62 -5.87
CA PRO A 53 -6.50 -1.19 -5.88
C PRO A 53 -7.67 -0.82 -4.96
N GLY A 54 -7.55 0.31 -4.27
CA GLY A 54 -8.52 0.78 -3.27
C GLY A 54 -8.29 0.25 -1.85
N ASP A 55 -7.36 -0.68 -1.66
CA ASP A 55 -6.92 -1.09 -0.33
C ASP A 55 -6.09 0.01 0.35
N ARG A 56 -6.25 0.17 1.67
CA ARG A 56 -5.42 1.07 2.49
C ARG A 56 -4.34 0.27 3.22
N ILE A 57 -3.10 0.73 3.15
CA ILE A 57 -2.00 0.20 3.95
C ILE A 57 -1.96 0.91 5.30
N LEU A 58 -2.15 0.14 6.38
CA LEU A 58 -2.12 0.63 7.75
C LEU A 58 -0.71 0.53 8.37
N ALA A 59 0.06 -0.47 7.96
CA ALA A 59 1.44 -0.65 8.44
C ALA A 59 2.31 -1.39 7.42
N VAL A 60 3.60 -1.07 7.46
CA VAL A 60 4.69 -1.70 6.70
C VAL A 60 5.73 -2.18 7.69
N ASN A 61 5.97 -3.49 7.73
CA ASN A 61 6.79 -4.15 8.75
C ASN A 61 6.31 -3.78 10.16
N SER A 62 7.17 -3.14 10.96
CA SER A 62 6.84 -2.63 12.30
C SER A 62 6.43 -1.16 12.31
N THR A 63 6.39 -0.49 11.16
CA THR A 63 6.08 0.94 11.03
C THR A 63 4.61 1.14 10.69
N ARG A 64 3.87 1.83 11.56
CA ARG A 64 2.50 2.28 11.28
C ARG A 64 2.51 3.48 10.34
N LEU A 65 1.50 3.57 9.47
CA LEU A 65 1.35 4.64 8.47
C LEU A 65 0.23 5.64 8.83
N ASP A 66 -0.14 5.75 10.11
CA ASP A 66 -1.12 6.73 10.56
C ASP A 66 -0.53 8.15 10.45
N ASN A 67 -1.20 9.05 9.73
CA ASN A 67 -0.84 10.46 9.58
C ASN A 67 0.62 10.71 9.11
N VAL A 68 1.14 9.87 8.22
CA VAL A 68 2.47 10.06 7.62
C VAL A 68 2.39 10.85 6.32
N SER A 69 3.50 11.48 5.93
CA SER A 69 3.62 12.03 4.57
C SER A 69 3.77 10.92 3.54
N HIS A 70 3.47 11.25 2.28
CA HIS A 70 3.69 10.35 1.15
C HIS A 70 5.13 9.84 1.12
N GLU A 71 6.10 10.74 1.32
CA GLU A 71 7.52 10.38 1.32
C GLU A 71 7.88 9.43 2.47
N GLN A 72 7.35 9.65 3.67
CA GLN A 72 7.55 8.74 4.80
C GLN A 72 7.01 7.34 4.51
N ALA A 73 5.84 7.24 3.87
CA ALA A 73 5.28 5.96 3.43
C ALA A 73 6.19 5.29 2.40
N VAL A 74 6.67 6.01 1.38
CA VAL A 74 7.62 5.49 0.39
C VAL A 74 8.91 4.98 1.05
N ARG A 75 9.45 5.73 2.03
CA ARG A 75 10.64 5.30 2.77
C ARG A 75 10.40 4.01 3.54
N ALA A 76 9.23 3.84 4.18
CA ALA A 76 8.86 2.60 4.87
C ALA A 76 8.93 1.37 3.95
N PHE A 77 8.47 1.49 2.70
CA PHE A 77 8.61 0.40 1.72
C PHE A 77 10.05 0.17 1.27
N ARG A 78 10.84 1.24 1.07
CA ARG A 78 12.23 1.15 0.58
C ARG A 78 13.22 0.52 1.55
N VAL A 79 12.93 0.55 2.86
CA VAL A 79 13.75 -0.13 3.88
C VAL A 79 13.60 -1.65 3.79
N SER A 80 12.59 -2.14 3.09
CA SER A 80 12.38 -3.58 2.89
C SER A 80 13.32 -4.13 1.82
N GLU A 81 13.95 -5.26 2.12
CA GLU A 81 14.77 -6.02 1.17
C GLU A 81 13.86 -6.88 0.27
N ASP A 82 13.98 -8.21 0.37
CA ASP A 82 13.25 -9.15 -0.48
C ASP A 82 11.84 -9.46 0.02
N TYR A 83 11.41 -8.88 1.15
CA TYR A 83 10.09 -9.11 1.71
C TYR A 83 9.56 -7.91 2.48
N VAL A 84 8.24 -7.79 2.54
CA VAL A 84 7.55 -6.76 3.31
C VAL A 84 6.32 -7.35 3.99
N SER A 85 6.16 -7.08 5.29
CA SER A 85 4.94 -7.40 6.03
C SER A 85 3.96 -6.23 5.94
N LEU A 86 2.70 -6.49 5.60
CA LEU A 86 1.68 -5.48 5.39
C LEU A 86 0.49 -5.74 6.30
N LEU A 87 0.04 -4.69 6.98
CA LEU A 87 -1.30 -4.63 7.54
C LEU A 87 -2.17 -3.78 6.61
N VAL A 88 -3.26 -4.35 6.14
CA VAL A 88 -4.10 -3.79 5.08
C VAL A 88 -5.57 -3.77 5.50
N GLU A 89 -6.26 -2.67 5.23
CA GLU A 89 -7.71 -2.54 5.25
C GLU A 89 -8.21 -2.68 3.80
N GLN A 90 -9.02 -3.71 3.53
CA GLN A 90 -9.43 -4.05 2.17
C GLN A 90 -10.61 -3.21 1.73
N GLY A 91 -10.57 -2.67 0.50
CA GLY A 91 -11.67 -1.89 -0.06
C GLY A 91 -11.95 -0.55 0.64
N ALA A 92 -11.02 -0.06 1.46
CA ALA A 92 -11.15 1.18 2.24
C ALA A 92 -11.56 2.39 1.39
N GLU A 93 -11.05 2.50 0.16
CA GLU A 93 -11.41 3.61 -0.74
C GLU A 93 -12.91 3.69 -1.01
N ALA A 94 -13.55 2.56 -1.33
CA ALA A 94 -14.98 2.51 -1.59
C ALA A 94 -15.80 2.80 -0.33
N GLU A 95 -15.36 2.29 0.82
CA GLU A 95 -15.99 2.55 2.12
C GLU A 95 -15.92 4.04 2.51
N ILE A 96 -14.84 4.74 2.17
CA ILE A 96 -14.74 6.18 2.45
C ILE A 96 -15.60 6.98 1.49
N MET A 97 -15.60 6.60 0.20
CA MET A 97 -16.39 7.29 -0.81
C MET A 97 -17.89 7.26 -0.51
N VAL A 98 -18.42 6.18 0.09
CA VAL A 98 -19.85 6.15 0.50
C VAL A 98 -20.19 7.16 1.59
N PHE A 99 -19.22 7.60 2.40
CA PHE A 99 -19.45 8.65 3.42
C PHE A 99 -19.26 10.08 2.87
N LEU A 100 -18.73 10.23 1.65
CA LEU A 100 -18.53 11.52 0.99
C LEU A 100 -19.64 11.89 -0.01
N LEU A 101 -20.58 10.97 -0.23
CA LEU A 101 -21.78 11.14 -1.06
C LEU A 101 -22.98 11.59 -0.21
#